data_AF-A0A2Z6QUG6-F1
#
_entry.id   AF-A0A2Z6QUG6-F1
#
_cell.length_a   1.000
_cell.length_b   1.000
_cell.length_c   1.000
_cell.angle_alpha   90.00
_cell.angle_beta   90.00
_cell.angle_gamma   90.00
#
_symmetry.space_group_name_H-M   'P 1'
#
loop_
_entity.id
_entity.type
_entity.pdbx_description
1 polymer ?
#
loop_
_entity_poly.entity_id
_entity_poly.type
_entity_poly.pdbx_seq_one_letter_code
_entity_poly.pdbx_strand_id
1 'polypeptide(L)'
;MKKRVSDVRIPKNMPVHEIELANVTENHPLKDGNFIIIHSDNKLCLNKVITKYQKIGERHAHINVGVDSIDSFSYVSIHLYIYLYRGMFTQ
;
A
#
# COMPACT_ATOMS: atom_id res chain seq x y z
N MET A 1 -26.01 -6.22 -16.27
CA MET A 1 -24.67 -6.68 -16.67
C MET A 1 -23.93 -7.19 -15.42
N LYS A 2 -23.76 -8.51 -15.25
CA LYS A 2 -23.07 -9.09 -14.07
C LYS A 2 -21.57 -9.13 -14.37
N LYS A 3 -20.75 -8.35 -13.65
CA LYS A 3 -19.28 -8.45 -13.73
C LYS A 3 -18.84 -9.79 -13.12
N ARG A 4 -17.91 -10.51 -13.77
CA ARG A 4 -17.37 -11.76 -13.23
C ARG A 4 -16.50 -11.44 -12.02
N VAL A 5 -16.63 -12.22 -10.94
CA VAL A 5 -15.82 -12.05 -9.72
C VAL A 5 -14.32 -12.19 -10.01
N SER A 6 -13.94 -12.93 -11.06
CA SER A 6 -12.56 -13.05 -11.55
C SER A 6 -11.93 -11.74 -12.02
N ASP A 7 -12.73 -10.75 -12.42
CA ASP A 7 -12.25 -9.45 -12.88
C ASP A 7 -12.06 -8.47 -11.70
N VAL A 8 -12.52 -8.86 -10.51
CA VAL A 8 -12.34 -8.11 -9.27
C VAL A 8 -11.00 -8.54 -8.67
N ARG A 9 -9.93 -7.81 -9.02
CA ARG A 9 -8.66 -7.91 -8.30
C ARG A 9 -8.92 -7.62 -6.81
N ILE A 10 -8.81 -8.64 -5.96
CA ILE A 10 -9.10 -8.55 -4.53
C ILE A 10 -7.97 -7.75 -3.88
N PRO A 11 -8.28 -6.75 -3.02
CA PRO A 11 -7.26 -6.07 -2.23
C PRO A 11 -6.40 -7.08 -1.45
N LYS A 12 -5.08 -7.03 -1.66
CA LYS A 12 -4.13 -7.74 -0.81
C LYS A 12 -3.93 -6.90 0.43
N ASN A 13 -3.79 -7.64 1.48
CA ASN A 13 -3.89 -7.18 2.81
C ASN A 13 -2.44 -7.48 3.30
N MET A 14 -1.62 -6.43 3.43
CA MET A 14 -0.15 -6.53 3.52
C MET A 14 0.40 -5.99 4.85
N PRO A 15 1.06 -6.83 5.66
CA PRO A 15 1.81 -6.39 6.82
C PRO A 15 2.91 -5.40 6.44
N VAL A 16 3.11 -4.38 7.26
CA VAL A 16 4.06 -3.31 6.96
C VAL A 16 5.51 -3.81 6.98
N HIS A 17 5.81 -4.84 7.76
CA HIS A 17 7.15 -5.46 7.76
C HIS A 17 7.48 -6.19 6.45
N GLU A 18 6.49 -6.49 5.59
CA GLU A 18 6.74 -6.99 4.23
C GLU A 18 7.10 -5.85 3.25
N ILE A 19 6.93 -4.59 3.65
CA ILE A 19 7.27 -3.40 2.86
C ILE A 19 8.67 -2.96 3.26
N GLU A 20 9.63 -3.09 2.35
CA GLU A 20 11.00 -2.66 2.60
C GLU A 20 11.13 -1.14 2.48
N LEU A 21 10.49 -0.56 1.46
CA LEU A 21 10.48 0.88 1.19
C LEU A 21 9.16 1.31 0.56
N ALA A 22 8.75 2.55 0.83
CA ALA A 22 7.66 3.20 0.11
C ALA A 22 7.89 4.70 -0.10
N ASN A 23 7.24 5.27 -1.11
CA ASN A 23 7.36 6.68 -1.46
C ASN A 23 6.47 7.62 -0.60
N VAL A 24 6.51 7.46 0.72
CA VAL A 24 5.74 8.29 1.67
C VAL A 24 6.69 9.24 2.38
N THR A 25 6.33 10.52 2.44
CA THR A 25 7.11 11.55 3.14
C THR A 25 6.17 12.56 3.81
N GLU A 26 6.70 13.42 4.67
CA GLU A 26 5.95 14.52 5.30
C GLU A 26 5.26 15.43 4.27
N ASN A 27 5.92 15.69 3.13
CA ASN A 27 5.36 16.49 2.04
C ASN A 27 4.32 15.74 1.21
N HIS A 28 4.35 14.41 1.23
CA HIS A 28 3.45 13.54 0.47
C HIS A 28 2.86 12.45 1.38
N PRO A 29 2.04 12.83 2.37
CA PRO A 29 1.49 11.90 3.32
C PRO A 29 0.49 10.95 2.65
N LEU A 30 0.50 9.71 3.07
CA LEU A 30 -0.32 8.65 2.50
C LEU A 30 -1.75 8.71 3.04
N LYS A 31 -2.74 8.75 2.15
CA LYS A 31 -4.18 8.74 2.46
C LYS A 31 -4.87 7.53 1.83
N ASP A 32 -6.06 7.19 2.33
CA ASP A 32 -6.88 6.15 1.70
C ASP A 32 -7.25 6.58 0.27
N GLY A 33 -7.17 5.65 -0.67
CA GLY A 33 -7.40 5.92 -2.10
C GLY A 33 -6.16 6.40 -2.88
N ASN A 34 -5.10 6.83 -2.21
CA ASN A 34 -3.86 7.26 -2.87
C ASN A 34 -3.12 6.07 -3.51
N PHE A 35 -2.25 6.38 -4.47
CA PHE A 35 -1.28 5.42 -4.97
C PHE A 35 0.00 5.46 -4.14
N ILE A 36 0.61 4.30 -3.97
CA ILE A 36 1.87 4.10 -3.28
C ILE A 36 2.78 3.20 -4.12
N ILE A 37 4.04 3.58 -4.24
CA ILE A 37 5.10 2.76 -4.79
C ILE A 37 5.72 2.01 -3.62
N ILE A 38 5.70 0.68 -3.67
CA ILE A 38 6.22 -0.21 -2.64
C ILE A 38 7.36 -1.03 -3.24
N HIS A 39 8.45 -1.15 -2.50
CA HIS A 39 9.46 -2.18 -2.70
C HIS A 39 9.24 -3.31 -1.70
N SER A 40 9.08 -4.53 -2.18
CA SER A 40 8.83 -5.73 -1.37
C SER A 40 9.26 -6.97 -2.15
N ASP A 41 9.94 -7.91 -1.50
CA ASP A 41 10.43 -9.16 -2.12
C ASP A 41 11.24 -8.91 -3.41
N ASN A 42 12.13 -7.92 -3.39
CA ASN A 42 12.90 -7.46 -4.56
C ASN A 42 12.05 -6.98 -5.75
N LYS A 43 10.76 -6.68 -5.55
CA LYS A 43 9.84 -6.18 -6.58
C LYS A 43 9.41 -4.77 -6.23
N LEU A 44 9.49 -3.89 -7.22
CA LEU A 44 8.89 -2.56 -7.16
C LEU A 44 7.49 -2.63 -7.76
N CYS A 45 6.48 -2.13 -7.06
CA CYS A 45 5.10 -2.17 -7.52
C CYS A 45 4.36 -0.88 -7.19
N LEU A 46 3.48 -0.48 -8.11
CA LEU A 46 2.51 0.59 -7.88
C LEU A 46 1.22 -0.03 -7.38
N ASN A 47 0.75 0.43 -6.23
CA ASN A 47 -0.44 -0.07 -5.56
C ASN A 47 -1.37 1.08 -5.24
N LYS A 48 -2.67 0.80 -5.19
CA LYS A 48 -3.67 1.72 -4.63
C LYS A 48 -3.94 1.35 -3.19
N VAL A 49 -3.79 2.30 -2.27
CA VAL A 49 -4.15 2.12 -0.86
C VAL A 49 -5.66 2.11 -0.73
N ILE A 50 -6.17 1.07 -0.09
CA ILE A 50 -7.60 0.93 0.20
C ILE A 50 -7.88 1.43 1.60
N THR A 51 -7.15 0.91 2.59
CA THR A 51 -7.30 1.28 4.01
C THR A 51 -5.97 1.10 4.75
N LYS A 52 -5.73 1.92 5.76
CA LYS A 52 -4.52 1.88 6.61
C LYS A 52 -4.91 1.55 8.06
N TYR A 53 -4.05 0.82 8.78
CA TYR A 53 -4.32 0.43 10.17
C TYR A 53 -3.09 0.63 11.07
N GLN A 54 -3.30 1.13 12.28
CA GLN A 54 -2.28 1.24 13.32
C GLN A 54 -2.56 0.26 14.46
N LYS A 55 -1.50 -0.10 15.20
CA LYS A 55 -1.65 -0.91 16.42
C LYS A 55 -2.02 0.03 17.57
N ILE A 56 -3.20 -0.18 18.16
CA ILE A 56 -3.66 0.53 19.38
C ILE A 56 -3.88 -0.52 20.46
N GLY A 57 -2.99 -0.56 21.44
CA GLY A 57 -2.90 -1.68 22.38
C GLY A 57 -2.59 -2.97 21.62
N GLU A 58 -3.43 -4.00 21.78
CA GLU A 58 -3.30 -5.28 21.06
C GLU A 58 -4.23 -5.41 19.83
N ARG A 59 -4.81 -4.30 19.37
CA ARG A 59 -5.78 -4.30 18.26
C ARG A 59 -5.27 -3.49 17.07
N HIS A 60 -5.65 -3.93 15.87
CA HIS A 60 -5.43 -3.18 14.64
C HIS A 60 -6.64 -2.27 14.38
N ALA A 61 -6.45 -0.96 14.46
CA ALA A 61 -7.50 0.03 14.27
C ALA A 61 -7.33 0.75 12.93
N HIS A 62 -8.43 0.91 12.18
CA HIS A 62 -8.44 1.70 10.94
C HIS A 62 -8.13 3.16 11.25
N ILE A 63 -7.34 3.79 10.40
CA ILE A 63 -7.01 5.21 10.48
C ILE A 63 -7.33 5.93 9.17
N ASN A 64 -8.07 7.03 9.28
CA ASN A 64 -8.47 7.87 8.16
C ASN A 64 -7.65 9.17 8.03
N VAL A 65 -6.56 9.29 8.79
CA VAL A 65 -5.65 10.43 8.68
C VAL A 65 -4.56 10.17 7.66
N GLY A 66 -4.01 11.24 7.09
CA GLY A 66 -2.79 11.17 6.29
C GLY A 66 -1.61 10.88 7.21
N VAL A 67 -0.72 9.98 6.80
CA VAL A 67 0.49 9.68 7.58
C VAL A 67 1.72 9.72 6.69
N ASP A 68 2.77 10.30 7.24
CA ASP A 68 4.06 10.62 6.60
C ASP A 68 5.06 9.46 6.63
N SER A 69 4.83 8.44 7.46
CA SER A 69 5.64 7.22 7.53
C SER A 69 4.78 5.95 7.52
N ILE A 70 5.21 4.98 6.71
CA ILE A 70 4.61 3.64 6.68
C ILE A 70 4.85 2.85 7.97
N ASP A 71 5.92 3.14 8.71
CA ASP A 71 6.30 2.41 9.93
C ASP A 71 5.31 2.61 11.06
N SER A 72 4.53 3.70 10.98
CA SER A 72 3.43 3.96 11.91
C SER A 72 2.30 2.93 11.78
N PHE A 73 2.21 2.25 10.64
CA PHE A 73 1.15 1.28 10.36
C PHE A 73 1.52 -0.09 10.91
N SER A 74 0.51 -0.79 11.40
CA SER A 74 0.59 -2.23 11.60
C SER A 74 0.32 -3.00 10.30
N TYR A 75 -0.54 -2.42 9.45
CA TYR A 75 -1.01 -3.07 8.25
C TYR A 75 -1.56 -2.08 7.23
N VAL A 76 -1.43 -2.41 5.95
CA VAL A 76 -2.05 -1.68 4.85
C VAL A 76 -2.80 -2.63 3.92
N SER A 77 -4.05 -2.27 3.61
CA SER A 77 -4.80 -2.94 2.54
C SER A 77 -4.52 -2.20 1.24
N ILE A 78 -4.03 -2.92 0.26
CA ILE A 78 -3.58 -2.39 -1.03
C ILE A 78 -4.15 -3.20 -2.18
N HIS A 79 -4.35 -2.54 -3.31
CA HIS A 79 -4.68 -3.17 -4.56
C HIS A 79 -3.51 -3.05 -5.51
N LEU A 80 -2.93 -4.17 -5.92
CA LEU A 80 -1.85 -4.17 -6.90
C LEU A 80 -2.35 -3.63 -8.24
N TYR A 81 -1.77 -2.51 -8.65
CA TYR A 81 -2.10 -1.88 -9.92
C TYR A 81 -1.18 -2.42 -11.03
N ILE A 82 0.13 -2.28 -10.86
CA ILE A 82 1.15 -2.73 -11.83
C ILE A 82 2.49 -3.05 -11.15
N TYR A 83 3.21 -4.05 -11.66
CA TYR A 83 4.63 -4.26 -11.33
C TYR A 83 5.50 -3.30 -12.13
N LEU A 84 6.37 -2.56 -11.46
CA LEU A 84 7.34 -1.69 -12.09
C LEU A 84 8.60 -2.51 -12.36
N TYR A 85 8.85 -2.85 -13.62
CA TYR A 85 10.11 -3.50 -14.00
C TYR A 85 11.27 -2.53 -13.77
N ARG A 86 12.40 -3.04 -13.24
CA ARG A 86 13.61 -2.24 -12.91
C ARG A 86 14.12 -1.36 -14.06
N GLY A 87 13.79 -1.68 -15.32
CA GLY A 87 14.17 -0.90 -16.50
C GLY A 87 13.32 0.35 -16.80
N MET A 88 12.28 0.65 -16.00
CA MET A 88 11.46 1.86 -16.23
C MET A 88 12.06 3.14 -15.64
N PHE A 89 13.06 3.03 -14.76
CA PHE A 89 13.74 4.18 -14.14
C PHE A 89 15.25 4.25 -14.45
N THR A 90 15.73 3.46 -15.40
CA THR A 90 17.09 3.64 -15.93
C THR A 90 17.08 4.86 -16.85
N GLN A 91 17.71 5.92 -16.37
CA GLN A 91 18.01 7.13 -17.14
C GLN A 91 19.17 6.87 -18.11
#